data_AF-A0AAW9EDB5-F1
#
_entry.id   AF-A0AAW9EDB5-F1
#
_cell.length_a   1.000
_cell.length_b   1.000
_cell.length_c   1.000
_cell.angle_alpha   90.00
_cell.angle_beta   90.00
_cell.angle_gamma   90.00
#
_symmetry.space_group_name_H-M   'P 1'
#
loop_
_entity.id
_entity.type
_entity.pdbx_description
1 polymer ?
#
loop_
_entity_poly.entity_id
_entity_poly.type
_entity_poly.pdbx_seq_one_letter_code
_entity_poly.pdbx_strand_id
1 'polypeptide(L)'
;AELLQWADQNLLYKWGDDTLVTENPMALILSLCMDTLYQVEDFAEWQAFQHGFAQIDTVIRQARAKVVTRCAAFAERYQHESLF
;
A
#
# COMPACT_ATOMS: atom_id res chain seq x y z
N ALA A 1 8.01 -16.40 14.61
CA ALA A 1 6.58 -16.24 14.31
C ALA A 1 6.02 -17.61 13.97
N GLU A 2 5.05 -18.11 14.73
CA GLU A 2 4.50 -19.47 14.56
C GLU A 2 3.81 -19.67 13.21
N LEU A 3 3.22 -18.61 12.64
CA LEU A 3 2.59 -18.62 11.33
C LEU A 3 3.51 -19.13 10.20
N LEU A 4 4.83 -18.88 10.30
CA LEU A 4 5.81 -19.31 9.29
C LEU A 4 5.92 -20.83 9.16
N GLN A 5 5.50 -21.58 10.20
CA GLN A 5 5.54 -23.04 10.22
C GLN A 5 4.36 -23.67 9.46
N TRP A 6 3.33 -22.87 9.14
CA TRP A 6 2.08 -23.33 8.53
C TRP A 6 1.91 -22.82 7.09
N ALA A 7 2.92 -22.19 6.50
CA ALA A 7 2.90 -21.65 5.15
C ALA A 7 4.12 -22.11 4.36
N ASP A 8 3.90 -22.62 3.14
CA ASP A 8 4.98 -23.03 2.23
C ASP A 8 5.83 -21.85 1.76
N GLN A 9 5.24 -20.66 1.71
CA GLN A 9 5.88 -19.41 1.28
C GLN A 9 5.49 -18.28 2.23
N ASN A 10 6.43 -17.37 2.47
CA ASN A 10 6.27 -16.26 3.40
C ASN A 10 6.73 -14.96 2.76
N LEU A 11 5.96 -13.88 2.92
CA LEU A 11 6.29 -12.54 2.45
C LEU A 11 6.69 -11.67 3.64
N LEU A 12 7.91 -11.15 3.61
CA LEU A 12 8.36 -10.15 4.57
C LEU A 12 7.88 -8.78 4.09
N TYR A 13 7.23 -8.05 4.99
CA TYR A 13 6.80 -6.68 4.76
C TYR A 13 7.51 -5.75 5.74
N LYS A 14 7.62 -4.48 5.34
CA LYS A 14 8.04 -3.40 6.23
C LYS A 14 6.82 -2.59 6.64
N TRP A 15 6.92 -1.92 7.78
CA TRP A 15 5.87 -1.06 8.29
C TRP A 15 6.49 0.08 9.08
N GLY A 16 5.97 1.28 8.88
CA GLY A 16 6.39 2.49 9.59
C GLY A 16 6.32 3.72 8.70
N ASP A 17 6.55 4.88 9.30
CA ASP A 17 6.47 6.17 8.59
C ASP A 17 7.58 6.35 7.54
N ASP A 18 8.69 5.61 7.71
CA ASP A 18 9.90 5.68 6.86
C ASP A 18 9.99 4.55 5.83
N THR A 19 8.97 3.68 5.73
CA THR A 19 8.97 2.56 4.79
C THR A 19 8.26 2.93 3.48
N LEU A 20 8.72 2.36 2.37
CA LEU A 20 8.02 2.53 1.11
C LEU A 20 6.69 1.78 1.17
N VAL A 21 5.64 2.37 0.61
CA VAL A 21 4.31 1.74 0.53
C VAL A 21 4.38 0.45 -0.25
N THR A 22 5.24 0.37 -1.27
CA THR A 22 5.51 -0.86 -2.03
C THR A 22 6.06 -2.01 -1.16
N GLU A 23 6.60 -1.72 0.02
CA GLU A 23 7.08 -2.72 0.99
C GLU A 23 6.04 -3.04 2.07
N ASN A 24 4.90 -2.33 2.10
CA ASN A 24 3.81 -2.57 3.05
C ASN A 24 2.97 -3.77 2.61
N PRO A 25 2.32 -4.48 3.56
CA PRO A 25 1.65 -5.75 3.28
C PRO A 25 0.53 -5.62 2.23
N MET A 26 -0.20 -4.51 2.23
CA MET A 26 -1.27 -4.27 1.24
C MET A 26 -0.73 -4.20 -0.19
N ALA A 27 0.40 -3.53 -0.40
CA ALA A 27 0.98 -3.37 -1.73
C ALA A 27 1.62 -4.68 -2.21
N LEU A 28 2.29 -5.41 -1.32
CA LEU A 28 2.85 -6.72 -1.61
C LEU A 28 1.77 -7.73 -2.02
N ILE A 29 0.65 -7.77 -1.30
CA ILE A 29 -0.48 -8.64 -1.64
C ILE A 29 -1.09 -8.24 -2.98
N LEU A 30 -1.30 -6.94 -3.23
CA LEU A 30 -1.81 -6.48 -4.52
C LEU A 30 -0.88 -6.89 -5.68
N SER A 31 0.44 -6.71 -5.54
CA SER A 31 1.41 -7.16 -6.56
C SER A 31 1.30 -8.66 -6.80
N LEU A 32 1.25 -9.46 -5.74
CA LEU A 32 1.10 -10.92 -5.84
C LEU A 32 -0.17 -11.32 -6.59
N CYS A 33 -1.30 -10.66 -6.32
CA CYS A 33 -2.55 -10.90 -7.03
C CYS A 33 -2.41 -10.59 -8.52
N MET A 34 -1.79 -9.46 -8.88
CA MET A 34 -1.61 -9.06 -10.28
C MET A 34 -0.65 -9.97 -11.03
N ASP A 35 0.44 -10.39 -10.38
CA ASP A 35 1.40 -11.34 -10.96
C ASP A 35 0.77 -12.71 -11.15
N THR A 36 -0.06 -13.17 -10.20
CA THR A 36 -0.80 -14.43 -10.32
C THR A 36 -1.80 -14.35 -11.46
N LEU A 37 -2.59 -13.27 -11.54
CA LEU A 37 -3.57 -13.06 -12.61
C LEU A 37 -2.90 -13.03 -13.98
N TYR A 38 -1.75 -12.37 -14.11
CA TYR A 38 -0.97 -12.39 -15.34
C TYR A 38 -0.49 -13.81 -15.69
N GLN A 39 0.04 -14.57 -14.73
CA GLN A 39 0.55 -15.91 -14.98
C GLN A 39 -0.55 -16.93 -15.33
N VAL A 40 -1.75 -16.80 -14.78
CA VAL A 40 -2.83 -17.77 -14.96
C VAL A 40 -3.82 -17.40 -16.07
N GLU A 41 -4.00 -16.12 -16.35
CA GLU A 41 -5.03 -15.61 -17.28
C GLU A 41 -4.47 -14.70 -18.38
N ASP A 42 -3.14 -14.48 -18.45
CA ASP A 42 -2.49 -13.57 -19.41
C ASP A 42 -3.08 -12.15 -19.37
N PHE A 43 -3.21 -11.61 -18.16
CA PHE A 43 -3.78 -10.28 -17.92
C PHE A 43 -3.05 -9.17 -18.69
N ALA A 44 -3.72 -8.64 -19.72
CA ALA A 44 -3.14 -7.69 -20.67
C ALA A 44 -2.59 -6.40 -20.03
N GLU A 45 -3.22 -5.90 -18.97
CA GLU A 45 -2.82 -4.63 -18.33
C GLU A 45 -1.73 -4.80 -17.28
N TRP A 46 -1.10 -5.98 -17.17
CA TRP A 46 -0.04 -6.23 -16.18
C TRP A 46 1.11 -5.24 -16.31
N GLN A 47 1.53 -4.91 -17.53
CA GLN A 47 2.62 -3.94 -17.75
C GLN A 47 2.24 -2.52 -17.33
N ALA A 48 0.99 -2.11 -17.59
CA ALA A 48 0.47 -0.81 -17.14
C ALA A 48 0.39 -0.75 -15.61
N PHE A 49 -0.04 -1.84 -14.96
CA PHE A 49 -0.02 -1.98 -13.52
C PHE A 49 1.39 -1.82 -12.95
N GLN A 50 2.38 -2.58 -13.45
CA GLN A 50 3.76 -2.50 -12.98
C GLN A 50 4.33 -1.08 -13.11
N HIS A 51 4.04 -0.40 -14.22
CA HIS A 51 4.49 0.98 -14.43
C HIS A 51 3.87 1.96 -13.42
N GLY A 52 2.57 1.83 -13.13
CA GLY A 52 1.90 2.67 -12.14
C GLY A 52 2.33 2.35 -10.71
N PHE A 53 2.48 1.07 -10.39
CA PHE A 53 2.88 0.58 -9.08
C PHE A 53 4.28 1.07 -8.69
N ALA A 54 5.23 1.11 -9.63
CA ALA A 54 6.57 1.67 -9.42
C ALA A 54 6.58 3.17 -9.04
N GLN A 55 5.49 3.89 -9.29
CA GLN A 55 5.37 5.33 -9.02
C GLN A 55 4.57 5.65 -7.75
N ILE A 56 3.94 4.64 -7.14
CA ILE A 56 2.92 4.85 -6.10
C ILE A 56 3.46 5.62 -4.88
N ASP A 57 4.70 5.35 -4.48
CA ASP A 57 5.38 6.05 -3.38
C ASP A 57 5.50 7.56 -3.63
N THR A 58 5.83 7.94 -4.86
CA THR A 58 5.93 9.35 -5.25
C THR A 58 4.54 9.99 -5.30
N VAL A 59 3.53 9.29 -5.82
CA VAL A 59 2.15 9.76 -5.82
C VAL A 59 1.66 10.01 -4.39
N ILE A 60 1.89 9.06 -3.48
CA ILE A 60 1.50 9.18 -2.07
C ILE A 60 2.23 10.34 -1.40
N ARG A 61 3.53 10.49 -1.62
CA ARG A 61 4.31 11.62 -1.07
C ARG A 61 3.74 12.97 -1.52
N GLN A 62 3.41 13.10 -2.80
CA GLN A 62 2.80 14.32 -3.34
C GLN A 62 1.38 14.55 -2.80
N ALA A 63 0.59 13.48 -2.68
CA ALA A 63 -0.77 13.55 -2.13
C ALA A 63 -0.75 14.03 -0.67
N ARG A 64 0.17 13.52 0.16
CA ARG A 64 0.37 13.95 1.54
C ARG A 64 0.58 15.46 1.63
N ALA A 65 1.48 16.02 0.82
CA ALA A 65 1.73 17.46 0.78
C ALA A 65 0.49 18.29 0.43
N LYS A 66 -0.39 17.78 -0.44
CA LYS A 66 -1.62 18.46 -0.85
C LYS A 66 -2.73 18.44 0.20
N VAL A 67 -2.70 17.49 1.14
CA VAL A 67 -3.78 17.32 2.13
C VAL A 67 -3.45 17.87 3.52
N VAL A 68 -2.21 18.30 3.78
CA VAL A 68 -1.76 18.80 5.10
C VAL A 68 -2.74 19.78 5.73
N THR A 69 -3.13 20.84 5.01
CA THR A 69 -4.05 21.87 5.54
C THR A 69 -5.42 21.29 5.90
N ARG A 70 -5.95 20.38 5.07
CA ARG A 70 -7.24 19.73 5.32
C ARG A 70 -7.16 18.78 6.51
N CYS A 71 -6.05 18.07 6.68
CA CYS A 71 -5.82 17.21 7.85
C CYS A 71 -5.75 18.03 9.14
N ALA A 72 -5.09 19.19 9.12
CA ALA A 72 -5.04 20.09 10.29
C ALA A 72 -6.44 20.63 10.64
N ALA A 73 -7.19 21.12 9.65
CA ALA A 73 -8.55 21.60 9.86
C ALA A 73 -9.51 20.49 10.34
N PHE A 74 -9.33 19.27 9.86
CA PHE A 74 -10.06 18.10 10.35
C PHE A 74 -9.75 17.85 11.82
N ALA A 75 -8.47 17.78 12.19
CA ALA A 75 -8.07 17.57 13.58
C ALA A 75 -8.63 18.66 14.51
N GLU A 76 -8.55 19.93 14.12
CA GLU A 76 -9.07 21.06 14.91
C GLU A 76 -10.59 20.98 15.11
N ARG A 77 -11.34 20.67 14.03
CA ARG A 77 -12.79 20.60 14.07
C ARG A 77 -13.30 19.46 14.95
N TYR A 78 -12.65 18.30 14.87
CA TYR A 78 -13.13 17.05 15.45
C TYR A 78 -12.39 16.64 16.74
N GLN A 79 -11.50 17.48 17.27
CA GLN A 79 -10.67 17.16 18.45
C GLN A 79 -11.43 16.78 19.72
N HIS A 80 -12.72 17.13 19.83
CA HIS A 80 -13.57 16.84 20.99
C HIS A 80 -14.65 15.79 20.70
N GLU A 81 -14.70 15.28 19.47
CA GLU A 81 -15.63 14.21 19.11
C GLU A 81 -14.99 12.85 19.42
N SER A 82 -15.78 11.92 19.95
CA SER A 82 -15.37 10.51 20.04
C SER A 82 -15.50 9.90 18.66
N LEU A 83 -14.52 10.16 17.80
CA LEU A 83 -14.33 9.42 16.58
C LEU A 83 -13.48 8.21 16.96
N PHE A 84 -14.04 7.01 16.78
CA PHE A 84 -13.51 5.68 17.13
C PHE A 84 -13.72 5.24 18.59
#